data_AF-D8M2H4-F1
#
_entry.id   AF-D8M2H4-F1
#
_cell.length_a   1.000
_cell.length_b   1.000
_cell.length_c   1.000
_cell.angle_alpha   90.00
_cell.angle_beta   90.00
_cell.angle_gamma   90.00
#
_symmetry.space_group_name_H-M   'P 1'
#
loop_
_entity.id
_entity.type
_entity.pdbx_description
1 polymer ?
#
loop_
_entity_poly.entity_id
_entity_poly.type
_entity_poly.pdbx_seq_one_letter_code
_entity_poly.pdbx_strand_id
1 'polypeptide(L)'
;MNKFIIAFALVLLTVQCAVSDLKTEEEALSYLANVEQEKEKFDPTLIGKCIELSWWKAGEKTILLAFQYGFDISSDFSAAVSKQRTNIQKLQNIINKNKEDYNIISPSFQWAQGQSDLKMNIKLTHKWDSPATLGCTVESVKFEPSNVYFEAKWYNRL
;
A
#
# COMPACT_ATOMS: atom_id res chain seq x y z
N MET A 1 58.06 22.91 -7.12
CA MET A 1 56.84 23.24 -6.35
C MET A 1 55.52 22.91 -7.07
N ASN A 2 55.54 22.06 -8.13
CA ASN A 2 54.33 21.72 -8.92
C ASN A 2 53.86 20.25 -8.79
N LYS A 3 54.58 19.40 -8.05
CA LYS A 3 54.23 17.97 -7.92
C LYS A 3 53.30 17.67 -6.73
N PHE A 4 53.24 18.56 -5.73
CA PHE A 4 52.39 18.38 -4.55
C PHE A 4 50.93 18.84 -4.75
N ILE A 5 50.68 19.77 -5.66
CA ILE A 5 49.32 20.27 -5.93
C ILE A 5 48.49 19.25 -6.72
N ILE A 6 49.12 18.44 -7.58
CA ILE A 6 48.44 17.42 -8.39
C ILE A 6 47.97 16.24 -7.54
N ALA A 7 48.69 15.90 -6.47
CA ALA A 7 48.31 14.81 -5.56
C ALA A 7 47.07 15.16 -4.71
N PHE A 8 46.86 16.45 -4.39
CA PHE A 8 45.70 16.89 -3.60
C PHE A 8 44.42 17.00 -4.46
N ALA A 9 44.56 17.24 -5.77
CA ALA A 9 43.43 17.27 -6.70
C ALA A 9 42.90 15.86 -7.07
N LEU A 10 43.70 14.81 -6.87
CA LEU A 10 43.34 13.42 -7.21
C LEU A 10 42.59 12.68 -6.09
N VAL A 11 42.54 13.22 -4.87
CA VAL A 11 41.84 12.62 -3.72
C VAL A 11 40.37 13.09 -3.63
N LEU A 12 39.96 14.10 -4.40
CA LEU A 12 38.61 14.67 -4.38
C LEU A 12 37.67 14.17 -5.49
N LEU A 13 38.10 13.19 -6.29
CA LEU A 13 37.23 12.44 -7.22
C LEU A 13 36.69 11.18 -6.54
N THR A 14 36.18 11.30 -5.31
CA THR A 14 35.21 10.31 -4.85
C THR A 14 33.95 10.56 -5.64
N VAL A 15 33.69 9.68 -6.63
CA VAL A 15 32.42 9.63 -7.35
C VAL A 15 31.34 9.45 -6.30
N GLN A 16 30.70 10.55 -5.89
CA GLN A 16 29.51 10.51 -5.06
C GLN A 16 28.41 9.99 -5.98
N CYS A 17 28.22 8.67 -6.00
CA CYS A 17 27.09 8.07 -6.70
C CYS A 17 25.82 8.63 -6.03
N ALA A 18 25.10 9.49 -6.72
CA ALA A 18 23.85 10.00 -6.19
C ALA A 18 22.84 8.85 -6.17
N VAL A 19 22.06 8.72 -5.09
CA VAL A 19 21.01 7.69 -4.97
C VAL A 19 20.04 7.74 -6.16
N SER A 20 19.86 8.90 -6.78
CA SER A 20 19.08 9.10 -8.01
C SER A 20 19.56 8.25 -9.18
N ASP A 21 20.84 7.92 -9.25
CA ASP A 21 21.48 7.34 -10.44
C ASP A 21 21.45 5.81 -10.44
N LEU A 22 21.16 5.18 -9.30
CA LEU A 22 21.01 3.73 -9.16
C LEU A 22 19.84 3.23 -10.01
N LYS A 23 20.05 2.27 -10.91
CA LYS A 23 19.01 1.76 -11.82
C LYS A 23 18.52 0.38 -11.46
N THR A 24 19.33 -0.40 -10.74
CA THR A 24 19.01 -1.79 -10.37
C THR A 24 19.16 -2.03 -8.87
N GLU A 25 18.56 -3.13 -8.38
CA GLU A 25 18.70 -3.54 -6.98
C GLU A 25 20.15 -3.97 -6.67
N GLU A 26 20.85 -4.58 -7.62
CA GLU A 26 22.25 -4.99 -7.46
C GLU A 26 23.19 -3.79 -7.27
N GLU A 27 22.98 -2.70 -8.02
CA GLU A 27 23.73 -1.45 -7.86
C GLU A 27 23.49 -0.85 -6.46
N ALA A 28 22.23 -0.84 -6.01
CA ALA A 28 21.87 -0.37 -4.67
C ALA A 28 22.50 -1.24 -3.56
N LEU A 29 22.55 -2.56 -3.73
CA LEU A 29 23.21 -3.46 -2.78
C LEU A 29 24.73 -3.25 -2.74
N SER A 30 25.36 -2.98 -3.89
CA SER A 30 26.79 -2.64 -3.96
C SER A 30 27.08 -1.30 -3.26
N TYR A 31 26.25 -0.28 -3.49
CA TYR A 31 26.30 1.00 -2.78
C TYR A 31 26.21 0.79 -1.26
N LEU A 32 25.22 0.03 -0.79
CA LEU A 32 25.05 -0.26 0.64
C LEU A 32 26.23 -1.06 1.24
N ALA A 33 26.86 -1.94 0.46
CA ALA A 33 28.08 -2.63 0.89
C ALA A 33 29.29 -1.68 1.01
N ASN A 34 29.40 -0.67 0.13
CA ASN A 34 30.41 0.38 0.26
C ASN A 34 30.17 1.27 1.48
N VAL A 35 28.91 1.57 1.79
CA VAL A 35 28.52 2.30 3.00
C VAL A 35 28.92 1.55 4.28
N GLU A 36 28.70 0.22 4.33
CA GLU A 36 29.16 -0.61 5.46
C GLU A 36 30.69 -0.63 5.61
N GLN A 37 31.41 -0.52 4.50
CA GLN A 37 32.86 -0.43 4.48
C GLN A 37 33.39 1.00 4.70
N GLU A 38 32.51 1.94 5.05
CA GLU A 38 32.81 3.37 5.24
C GLU A 38 33.46 4.05 4.01
N LYS A 39 33.30 3.44 2.83
CA LYS A 39 33.80 3.98 1.55
C LYS A 39 32.86 5.02 0.96
N GLU A 40 31.59 4.98 1.35
CA GLU A 40 30.54 5.88 0.90
C GLU A 40 29.69 6.35 2.08
N LYS A 41 29.12 7.56 1.95
CA LYS A 41 28.21 8.11 2.96
C LYS A 41 26.82 7.55 2.75
N PHE A 42 26.21 7.06 3.83
CA PHE A 42 24.81 6.64 3.84
C PHE A 42 23.86 7.80 3.48
N ASP A 43 22.95 7.54 2.55
CA ASP A 43 21.89 8.45 2.16
C ASP A 43 20.51 7.86 2.56
N PRO A 44 19.81 8.47 3.53
CA PRO A 44 18.53 7.96 4.02
C PRO A 44 17.40 8.02 2.99
N THR A 45 17.52 8.83 1.93
CA THR A 45 16.47 8.98 0.90
C THR A 45 16.33 7.74 0.02
N LEU A 46 17.31 6.84 0.03
CA LEU A 46 17.30 5.57 -0.70
C LEU A 46 16.08 4.71 -0.37
N ILE A 47 15.57 4.78 0.86
CA ILE A 47 14.43 3.96 1.29
C ILE A 47 13.19 4.20 0.41
N GLY A 48 12.92 5.45 0.03
CA GLY A 48 11.78 5.79 -0.82
C GLY A 48 11.89 5.10 -2.18
N LYS A 49 13.08 5.14 -2.77
CA LYS A 49 13.38 4.49 -4.05
C LYS A 49 13.28 2.97 -3.97
N CYS A 50 13.78 2.36 -2.89
CA CYS A 50 13.66 0.91 -2.67
C CYS A 50 12.19 0.46 -2.64
N ILE A 51 11.32 1.21 -1.97
CA ILE A 51 9.89 0.86 -1.89
C ILE A 51 9.18 1.08 -3.23
N GLU A 52 9.42 2.21 -3.90
CA GLU A 52 8.80 2.52 -5.20
C GLU A 52 9.18 1.49 -6.27
N LEU A 53 10.44 1.05 -6.29
CA LEU A 53 10.96 0.08 -7.27
C LEU A 53 10.90 -1.38 -6.79
N SER A 54 10.34 -1.63 -5.60
CA SER A 54 10.21 -2.97 -5.01
C SER A 54 11.54 -3.72 -4.82
N TRP A 55 12.60 -2.99 -4.47
CA TRP A 55 13.93 -3.54 -4.14
C TRP A 55 13.98 -3.96 -2.67
N TRP A 56 13.37 -5.11 -2.38
CA TRP A 56 13.12 -5.53 -1.00
C TRP A 56 14.39 -5.83 -0.20
N LYS A 57 15.40 -6.42 -0.82
CA LYS A 57 16.66 -6.75 -0.13
C LYS A 57 17.45 -5.48 0.17
N ALA A 58 17.51 -4.57 -0.81
CA ALA A 58 18.13 -3.26 -0.60
C ALA A 58 17.37 -2.44 0.44
N GLY A 59 16.04 -2.50 0.45
CA GLY A 59 15.19 -1.80 1.42
C GLY A 59 15.41 -2.29 2.85
N GLU A 60 15.45 -3.60 3.07
CA GLU A 60 15.78 -4.20 4.37
C GLU A 60 17.13 -3.70 4.89
N LYS A 61 18.16 -3.79 4.05
CA LYS A 61 19.52 -3.35 4.40
C LYS A 61 19.60 -1.84 4.66
N THR A 62 18.86 -1.03 3.90
CA THR A 62 18.75 0.42 4.11
C THR A 62 18.14 0.74 5.48
N ILE A 63 17.10 0.02 5.89
CA ILE A 63 16.47 0.20 7.20
C ILE A 63 17.45 -0.12 8.34
N LEU A 64 18.17 -1.24 8.22
CA LEU A 64 19.16 -1.63 9.23
C LEU A 64 20.27 -0.59 9.39
N LEU A 65 20.80 -0.08 8.28
CA LEU A 65 21.83 0.96 8.28
C LEU A 65 21.29 2.31 8.81
N ALA A 66 20.05 2.67 8.47
CA ALA A 66 19.42 3.88 9.00
C ALA A 66 19.34 3.83 10.54
N PHE A 67 18.91 2.70 11.11
CA PHE A 67 18.87 2.53 12.57
C PHE A 67 20.26 2.54 13.19
N GLN A 68 21.24 1.87 12.56
CA GLN A 68 22.62 1.84 13.05
C GLN A 68 23.24 3.25 13.12
N TYR A 69 22.98 4.08 12.12
CA TYR A 69 23.50 5.44 12.04
C TYR A 69 22.59 6.51 12.66
N GLY A 70 21.44 6.13 13.23
CA GLY A 70 20.52 7.04 13.91
C GLY A 70 19.73 7.98 13.00
N PHE A 71 19.51 7.60 11.74
CA PHE A 71 18.65 8.35 10.82
C PHE A 71 17.18 7.93 10.97
N ASP A 72 16.28 8.90 11.11
CA ASP A 72 14.84 8.66 11.03
C ASP A 72 14.37 8.65 9.56
N ILE A 73 13.88 7.51 9.11
CA ILE A 73 13.37 7.26 7.76
C ILE A 73 11.84 7.07 7.73
N SER A 74 11.16 7.26 8.86
CA SER A 74 9.76 6.87 9.04
C SER A 74 8.80 7.62 8.12
N SER A 75 9.05 8.92 7.90
CA SER A 75 8.24 9.75 7.01
C SER A 75 8.33 9.29 5.56
N ASP A 76 9.56 9.09 5.08
CA ASP A 76 9.84 8.77 3.68
C ASP A 76 9.37 7.35 3.35
N PHE A 77 9.58 6.42 4.27
CA PHE A 77 9.04 5.07 4.20
C PHE A 77 7.51 5.10 4.14
N SER A 78 6.84 5.82 5.05
CA SER A 78 5.38 5.89 5.12
C SER A 78 4.77 6.50 3.85
N ALA A 79 5.39 7.56 3.32
CA ALA A 79 4.97 8.21 2.09
C ALA A 79 5.08 7.25 0.89
N ALA A 80 6.23 6.58 0.74
CA ALA A 80 6.45 5.63 -0.34
C ALA A 80 5.50 4.43 -0.27
N VAL A 81 5.28 3.85 0.92
CA VAL A 81 4.33 2.75 1.13
C VAL A 81 2.90 3.17 0.79
N SER A 82 2.48 4.37 1.21
CA SER A 82 1.14 4.89 0.92
C SER A 82 0.89 5.04 -0.59
N LYS A 83 1.90 5.56 -1.32
CA LYS A 83 1.87 5.67 -2.79
C LYS A 83 1.80 4.29 -3.45
N GLN A 84 2.61 3.33 -3.01
CA GLN A 84 2.60 1.95 -3.51
C GLN A 84 1.22 1.29 -3.30
N ARG A 85 0.64 1.41 -2.10
CA ARG A 85 -0.71 0.91 -1.78
C ARG A 85 -1.78 1.52 -2.65
N THR A 86 -1.71 2.83 -2.89
CA THR A 86 -2.65 3.53 -3.78
C THR A 86 -2.59 2.97 -5.20
N ASN A 87 -1.39 2.70 -5.71
CA ASN A 87 -1.22 2.11 -7.04
C ASN A 87 -1.77 0.68 -7.11
N ILE A 88 -1.48 -0.15 -6.10
CA ILE A 88 -2.03 -1.52 -5.99
C ILE A 88 -3.56 -1.48 -5.94
N GLN A 89 -4.13 -0.59 -5.14
CA GLN A 89 -5.59 -0.44 -5.04
C GLN A 89 -6.21 -0.04 -6.38
N LYS A 90 -5.58 0.85 -7.15
CA LYS A 90 -6.05 1.20 -8.50
C LYS A 90 -6.07 -0.02 -9.42
N LEU A 91 -5.02 -0.85 -9.39
CA LEU A 91 -4.98 -2.08 -10.19
C LEU A 91 -6.06 -3.08 -9.77
N GLN A 92 -6.27 -3.27 -8.46
CA GLN A 92 -7.35 -4.09 -7.93
C GLN A 92 -8.73 -3.57 -8.37
N ASN A 93 -8.95 -2.26 -8.33
CA ASN A 93 -10.19 -1.67 -8.79
C ASN A 93 -10.43 -1.90 -10.29
N ILE A 94 -9.38 -1.87 -11.12
CA ILE A 94 -9.49 -2.19 -12.55
C ILE A 94 -9.87 -3.66 -12.75
N ILE A 95 -9.23 -4.58 -12.03
CA ILE A 95 -9.57 -6.01 -12.06
C ILE A 95 -11.03 -6.23 -11.65
N ASN A 96 -11.45 -5.61 -10.54
CA ASN A 96 -12.81 -5.74 -10.00
C ASN A 96 -13.87 -5.04 -10.87
N LYS A 97 -13.50 -4.04 -11.68
CA LYS A 97 -14.41 -3.42 -12.64
C LYS A 97 -14.61 -4.29 -13.88
N ASN A 98 -13.57 -5.02 -14.29
CA ASN A 98 -13.60 -5.87 -15.49
C ASN A 98 -14.10 -7.29 -15.22
N LYS A 99 -14.06 -7.75 -13.97
CA LYS A 99 -14.88 -8.85 -13.50
C LYS A 99 -16.23 -8.26 -13.15
N GLU A 100 -17.32 -8.61 -13.83
CA GLU A 100 -18.68 -8.20 -13.44
C GLU A 100 -19.15 -8.84 -12.12
N ASP A 101 -18.25 -9.06 -11.18
CA ASP A 101 -18.54 -9.62 -9.87
C ASP A 101 -18.83 -8.46 -8.92
N TYR A 102 -20.13 -8.21 -8.74
CA TYR A 102 -20.64 -7.42 -7.64
C TYR A 102 -19.90 -7.79 -6.35
N ASN A 103 -19.46 -6.79 -5.59
CA ASN A 103 -18.87 -7.04 -4.29
C ASN A 103 -20.00 -7.52 -3.36
N ILE A 104 -20.13 -8.85 -3.17
CA ILE A 104 -21.18 -9.44 -2.33
C ILE A 104 -20.81 -9.17 -0.87
N ILE A 105 -21.50 -8.21 -0.26
CA ILE A 105 -21.43 -7.98 1.19
C ILE A 105 -22.50 -8.86 1.82
N SER A 106 -22.11 -9.79 2.68
CA SER A 106 -23.08 -10.56 3.48
C SER A 106 -23.85 -9.59 4.39
N PRO A 107 -25.18 -9.48 4.28
CA PRO A 107 -25.94 -8.59 5.13
C PRO A 107 -25.94 -9.12 6.56
N SER A 108 -25.95 -8.23 7.54
CA SER A 108 -26.31 -8.61 8.90
C SER A 108 -27.83 -8.83 8.92
N PHE A 109 -28.27 -10.02 9.33
CA PHE A 109 -29.69 -10.28 9.51
C PHE A 109 -29.96 -10.96 10.84
N GLN A 110 -31.16 -10.75 11.34
CA GLN A 110 -31.73 -11.46 12.48
C GLN A 110 -33.01 -12.12 12.01
N TRP A 111 -33.28 -13.32 12.50
CA TRP A 111 -34.53 -14.01 12.22
C TRP A 111 -35.10 -14.62 13.49
N ALA A 112 -36.41 -14.81 13.49
CA ALA A 112 -37.16 -15.46 14.55
C ALA A 112 -38.28 -16.30 13.93
N GLN A 113 -38.57 -17.44 14.54
CA GLN A 113 -39.64 -18.34 14.12
C GLN A 113 -40.70 -18.42 15.22
N GLY A 114 -41.96 -18.16 14.86
CA GLY A 114 -43.13 -18.49 15.66
C GLY A 114 -43.77 -19.80 15.20
N GLN A 115 -44.93 -20.15 15.76
CA GLN A 115 -45.64 -21.39 15.40
C GLN A 115 -46.10 -21.43 13.94
N SER A 116 -46.39 -20.28 13.34
CA SER A 116 -46.92 -20.18 11.98
C SER A 116 -46.24 -19.10 11.14
N ASP A 117 -45.20 -18.45 11.66
CA ASP A 117 -44.57 -17.29 11.04
C ASP A 117 -43.05 -17.31 11.15
N LEU A 118 -42.40 -16.77 10.13
CA LEU A 118 -40.96 -16.49 10.12
C LEU A 118 -40.78 -14.98 9.97
N LYS A 119 -40.08 -14.37 10.92
CA LYS A 119 -39.73 -12.95 10.90
C LYS A 119 -38.25 -12.83 10.57
N MET A 120 -37.92 -11.95 9.63
CA MET A 120 -36.54 -11.66 9.23
C MET A 120 -36.32 -10.14 9.17
N ASN A 121 -35.26 -9.68 9.81
CA ASN A 121 -34.82 -8.30 9.82
C ASN A 121 -33.43 -8.24 9.18
N ILE A 122 -33.30 -7.53 8.05
CA ILE A 122 -32.06 -7.41 7.29
C ILE A 122 -31.54 -5.98 7.43
N LYS A 123 -30.32 -5.85 7.96
CA LYS A 123 -29.63 -4.57 8.11
C LYS A 123 -28.69 -4.34 6.91
N LEU A 124 -28.96 -3.27 6.15
CA LEU A 124 -28.30 -2.96 4.88
C LEU A 124 -27.08 -2.00 5.00
N THR A 125 -26.57 -1.79 6.21
CA THR A 125 -25.45 -0.85 6.47
C THR A 125 -24.16 -1.62 6.82
N HIS A 126 -23.05 -1.28 6.17
CA HIS A 126 -21.74 -1.96 6.35
C HIS A 126 -21.02 -1.65 7.68
N LYS A 127 -21.35 -0.56 8.38
CA LYS A 127 -20.77 -0.21 9.70
C LYS A 127 -21.84 0.37 10.63
N TRP A 128 -21.75 0.10 11.92
CA TRP A 128 -22.63 0.72 12.94
C TRP A 128 -22.44 2.25 13.02
N ASP A 129 -21.24 2.73 12.68
CA ASP A 129 -20.81 4.10 12.98
C ASP A 129 -20.79 5.06 11.78
N SER A 130 -21.30 4.64 10.61
CA SER A 130 -21.34 5.52 9.42
C SER A 130 -22.69 5.43 8.70
N PRO A 131 -23.74 6.04 9.25
CA PRO A 131 -25.13 5.76 8.85
C PRO A 131 -25.61 6.52 7.59
N ALA A 132 -24.75 7.17 6.79
CA ALA A 132 -25.23 8.24 5.90
C ALA A 132 -24.69 8.36 4.47
N THR A 133 -23.78 7.51 3.97
CA THR A 133 -23.18 7.77 2.64
C THR A 133 -23.91 7.15 1.45
N LEU A 134 -24.75 6.14 1.65
CA LEU A 134 -25.46 5.47 0.55
C LEU A 134 -26.95 5.30 0.88
N GLY A 135 -27.82 5.77 -0.01
CA GLY A 135 -29.22 5.35 -0.08
C GLY A 135 -29.31 3.89 -0.50
N CYS A 136 -30.37 3.20 -0.10
CA CYS A 136 -30.59 1.82 -0.47
C CYS A 136 -32.04 1.66 -0.90
N THR A 137 -32.25 1.07 -2.07
CA THR A 137 -33.57 0.70 -2.60
C THR A 137 -33.65 -0.81 -2.66
N VAL A 138 -34.73 -1.36 -2.10
CA VAL A 138 -35.05 -2.78 -2.26
C VAL A 138 -35.60 -2.97 -3.66
N GLU A 139 -34.95 -3.82 -4.46
CA GLU A 139 -35.39 -4.08 -5.83
C GLU A 139 -36.34 -5.28 -5.91
N SER A 140 -36.05 -6.34 -5.15
CA SER A 140 -36.83 -7.57 -5.22
C SER A 140 -36.80 -8.31 -3.89
N VAL A 141 -37.98 -8.80 -3.49
CA VAL A 141 -38.14 -9.80 -2.42
C VAL A 141 -39.01 -10.92 -2.96
N LYS A 142 -38.46 -12.12 -3.06
CA LYS A 142 -39.16 -13.32 -3.55
C LYS A 142 -39.14 -14.39 -2.47
N PHE A 143 -40.32 -14.93 -2.18
CA PHE A 143 -40.49 -16.05 -1.27
C PHE A 143 -40.74 -17.30 -2.10
N GLU A 144 -39.85 -18.27 -1.98
CA GLU A 144 -40.02 -19.62 -2.51
C GLU A 144 -40.30 -20.59 -1.35
N PRO A 145 -40.83 -21.79 -1.60
CA PRO A 145 -41.17 -22.75 -0.53
C PRO A 145 -39.99 -23.11 0.39
N SER A 146 -38.75 -23.01 -0.09
CA SER A 146 -37.54 -23.39 0.65
C SER A 146 -36.50 -22.29 0.79
N ASN A 147 -36.70 -21.12 0.17
CA ASN A 147 -35.72 -20.04 0.21
C ASN A 147 -36.40 -18.67 0.11
N VAL A 148 -35.66 -17.64 0.52
CA VAL A 148 -36.06 -16.25 0.33
C VAL A 148 -34.93 -15.56 -0.41
N TYR A 149 -35.25 -14.98 -1.56
CA TYR A 149 -34.33 -14.16 -2.33
C TYR A 149 -34.60 -12.69 -2.05
N PHE A 150 -33.56 -11.99 -1.59
CA PHE A 150 -33.60 -10.56 -1.30
C PHE A 150 -32.51 -9.84 -2.09
N GLU A 151 -32.90 -8.84 -2.86
CA GLU A 151 -32.00 -8.00 -3.65
C GLU A 151 -32.24 -6.52 -3.33
N ALA A 152 -31.16 -5.81 -3.02
CA ALA A 152 -31.17 -4.38 -2.79
C ALA A 152 -29.98 -3.72 -3.49
N LYS A 153 -30.19 -2.51 -3.99
CA LYS A 153 -29.16 -1.69 -4.63
C LYS A 153 -28.86 -0.45 -3.80
N TRP A 154 -27.57 -0.15 -3.68
CA TRP A 154 -27.09 1.08 -3.06
C TRP A 154 -26.89 2.17 -4.11
N TYR A 155 -27.26 3.40 -3.77
CA TYR A 155 -27.07 4.59 -4.59
C TYR A 155 -26.58 5.76 -3.73
N ASN A 156 -25.88 6.73 -4.33
CA ASN A 156 -25.50 7.94 -3.60
C ASN A 156 -26.74 8.80 -3.35
N ARG A 157 -27.02 9.19 -2.10
CA ARG A 157 -27.97 10.29 -1.84
C ARG A 157 -27.24 11.59 -2.14
N LEU A 158 -27.56 12.20 -3.28
CA LEU A 158 -27.22 13.59 -3.57
C LEU A 158 -28.12 14.52 -2.77
#